data_AF-A0A368NNY8-F1
#
_entry.id   AF-A0A368NNY8-F1
#
_cell.length_a   1.000
_cell.length_b   1.000
_cell.length_c   1.000
_cell.angle_alpha   90.00
_cell.angle_beta   90.00
_cell.angle_gamma   90.00
#
_symmetry.space_group_name_H-M   'P 1'
#
loop_
_entity.id
_entity.type
_entity.pdbx_description
1 polymer ?
#
loop_
_entity_poly.entity_id
_entity_poly.type
_entity_poly.pdbx_seq_one_letter_code
_entity_poly.pdbx_strand_id
1 'polypeptide(L)'
;MTRTVLFFLSSLPLITAQAVSANDFEVSCAALNQTCLAQNQSRLESGDAAAQYWMGRYQFYHWSDFDTAYDWYQRAALQGYAPAKRALALYHLRGAGGLETNISLAFTLLIQASEQGDAKAYFLLDKLDKKSALVVLNSRS
;
A
#
# COMPACT_ATOMS: atom_id res chain seq x y z
N MET A 1 27.35 -9.50 60.75
CA MET A 1 26.55 -8.64 59.84
C MET A 1 26.91 -9.00 58.41
N THR A 2 26.29 -10.05 57.86
CA THR A 2 26.50 -10.51 56.49
C THR A 2 25.27 -10.08 55.66
N ARG A 3 25.45 -9.11 54.77
CA ARG A 3 24.41 -8.68 53.81
C ARG A 3 24.36 -9.69 52.68
N THR A 4 23.35 -10.57 52.71
CA THR A 4 22.98 -11.43 51.59
C THR A 4 22.33 -10.56 50.51
N VAL A 5 23.00 -10.37 49.37
CA VAL A 5 22.44 -9.73 48.17
C VAL A 5 21.71 -10.81 47.37
N LEU A 6 20.39 -10.85 47.48
CA LEU A 6 19.53 -11.66 46.62
C LEU A 6 19.37 -10.95 45.27
N PHE A 7 20.14 -11.38 44.27
CA PHE A 7 19.87 -11.04 42.87
C PHE A 7 18.62 -11.81 42.43
N PHE A 8 17.49 -11.11 42.30
CA PHE A 8 16.35 -11.61 41.56
C PHE A 8 16.76 -11.75 40.08
N LEU A 9 17.18 -12.95 39.69
CA LEU A 9 17.19 -13.36 38.28
C LEU A 9 15.72 -13.52 37.84
N SER A 10 15.03 -12.42 37.61
CA SER A 10 13.78 -12.44 36.86
C SER A 10 14.15 -12.81 35.43
N SER A 11 13.94 -14.08 35.11
CA SER A 11 13.88 -14.61 33.76
C SER A 11 12.86 -13.81 32.96
N LEU A 12 13.31 -12.74 32.30
CA LEU A 12 12.54 -12.09 31.26
C LEU A 12 12.51 -13.07 30.09
N PRO A 13 11.33 -13.55 29.66
CA PRO A 13 11.26 -14.31 28.43
C PRO A 13 11.73 -13.38 27.33
N LEU A 14 12.80 -13.79 26.64
CA LEU A 14 13.21 -13.23 25.37
C LEU A 14 12.05 -13.54 24.41
N ILE A 15 11.04 -12.66 24.36
CA ILE A 15 10.08 -12.68 23.27
C ILE A 15 10.94 -12.38 22.06
N THR A 16 11.30 -13.44 21.34
CA THR A 16 11.90 -13.31 20.03
C THR A 16 10.92 -12.45 19.25
N ALA A 17 11.32 -11.23 18.94
CA ALA A 17 10.66 -10.44 17.92
C ALA A 17 10.73 -11.29 16.66
N GLN A 18 9.68 -12.08 16.41
CA GLN A 18 9.55 -12.81 15.17
C GLN A 18 9.66 -11.75 14.08
N ALA A 19 10.64 -11.89 13.20
CA ALA A 19 10.74 -11.08 12.01
C ALA A 19 9.50 -11.41 11.16
N VAL A 20 8.41 -10.68 11.42
CA VAL A 20 7.17 -10.75 10.67
C VAL A 20 7.54 -10.41 9.24
N SER A 21 7.52 -11.43 8.39
CA SER A 21 7.92 -11.32 6.99
C SER A 21 6.98 -10.35 6.28
N ALA A 22 7.41 -9.75 5.17
CA ALA A 22 6.54 -8.89 4.36
C ALA A 22 5.21 -9.61 3.96
N ASN A 23 5.24 -10.95 3.94
CA ASN A 23 4.09 -11.80 3.61
C ASN A 23 3.04 -11.86 4.73
N ASP A 24 3.45 -11.84 6.00
CA ASP A 24 2.53 -11.87 7.16
C ASP A 24 1.80 -10.53 7.31
N PHE A 25 2.45 -9.45 6.88
CA PHE A 25 1.92 -8.11 6.90
C PHE A 25 0.78 -7.91 5.90
N GLU A 26 0.91 -8.38 4.66
CA GLU A 26 -0.18 -8.32 3.68
C GLU A 26 -1.41 -9.12 4.13
N VAL A 27 -1.22 -10.25 4.82
CA VAL A 27 -2.32 -11.10 5.32
C VAL A 27 -3.08 -10.42 6.46
N SER A 28 -2.39 -9.77 7.41
CA SER A 28 -3.04 -9.06 8.52
C SER A 28 -3.87 -7.87 8.05
N CYS A 29 -3.36 -7.07 7.10
CA CYS A 29 -4.04 -5.88 6.62
C CYS A 29 -5.00 -6.10 5.45
N ALA A 30 -5.01 -7.28 4.84
CA ALA A 30 -6.02 -7.65 3.84
C ALA A 30 -7.46 -7.55 4.36
N ALA A 31 -7.66 -7.76 5.67
CA ALA A 31 -8.97 -7.65 6.31
C ALA A 31 -9.46 -6.20 6.48
N LEU A 32 -8.60 -5.19 6.27
CA LEU A 32 -8.88 -3.76 6.38
C LEU A 32 -9.68 -3.40 7.66
N ASN A 33 -9.43 -4.02 8.81
CA ASN A 33 -10.15 -3.72 10.04
C ASN A 33 -9.36 -2.78 10.96
N GLN A 34 -9.97 -2.30 12.05
CA GLN A 34 -9.27 -1.45 13.04
C GLN A 34 -8.04 -2.15 13.65
N THR A 35 -8.05 -3.49 13.70
CA THR A 35 -6.94 -4.30 14.18
C THR A 35 -5.70 -4.17 13.29
N CYS A 36 -5.85 -4.04 11.98
CA CYS A 36 -4.73 -3.79 11.05
C CYS A 36 -3.99 -2.49 11.42
N LEU A 37 -4.70 -1.41 11.78
CA LEU A 37 -4.06 -0.16 12.17
C LEU A 37 -3.27 -0.31 13.47
N ALA A 38 -3.88 -0.89 14.50
CA ALA A 38 -3.25 -1.08 15.80
C ALA A 38 -2.01 -1.98 15.73
N GLN A 39 -2.06 -3.04 14.91
CA GLN A 39 -0.93 -3.97 14.74
C GLN A 39 0.24 -3.38 13.95
N ASN A 40 0.01 -2.33 13.17
CA ASN A 40 1.00 -1.81 12.23
C ASN A 40 1.44 -0.37 12.52
N GLN A 41 1.05 0.18 13.68
CA GLN A 41 1.42 1.53 14.09
C GLN A 41 2.94 1.74 14.12
N SER A 42 3.71 0.79 14.66
CA SER A 42 5.18 0.88 14.68
C SER A 42 5.81 0.86 13.29
N ARG A 43 5.20 0.14 12.33
CA ARG A 43 5.64 0.10 10.93
C ARG A 43 5.30 1.38 10.18
N LEU A 44 4.15 1.99 10.49
CA LEU A 44 3.79 3.31 9.97
C LEU A 44 4.78 4.37 10.46
N GLU A 45 5.15 4.32 11.75
CA GLU A 45 6.16 5.20 12.34
C GLU A 45 7.56 4.98 11.74
N SER A 46 7.93 3.74 11.43
CA SER A 46 9.18 3.44 10.72
C SER A 46 9.14 3.77 9.22
N GLY A 47 7.98 4.23 8.71
CA GLY A 47 7.81 4.60 7.31
C GLY A 47 7.71 3.43 6.33
N ASP A 48 7.38 2.22 6.79
CA ASP A 48 7.28 1.03 5.92
C ASP A 48 6.29 1.25 4.77
N ALA A 49 6.75 1.07 3.54
CA ALA A 49 5.96 1.38 2.34
C ALA A 49 4.69 0.52 2.24
N ALA A 50 4.77 -0.73 2.70
CA ALA A 50 3.63 -1.62 2.69
C ALA A 50 2.60 -1.13 3.75
N ALA A 51 3.02 -0.83 4.97
CA ALA A 51 2.19 -0.21 6.03
C ALA A 51 1.45 1.03 5.52
N GLN A 52 2.16 1.94 4.87
CA GLN A 52 1.57 3.15 4.29
C GLN A 52 0.52 2.83 3.23
N TYR A 53 0.77 1.87 2.34
CA TYR A 53 -0.22 1.45 1.35
C TYR A 53 -1.50 0.91 2.01
N TRP A 54 -1.39 0.08 3.04
CA TRP A 54 -2.58 -0.46 3.70
C TRP A 54 -3.32 0.60 4.51
N MET A 55 -2.62 1.58 5.07
CA MET A 55 -3.26 2.76 5.66
C MET A 55 -4.06 3.52 4.60
N GLY A 56 -3.48 3.77 3.42
CA GLY A 56 -4.20 4.39 2.32
C GLY A 56 -5.45 3.60 1.89
N ARG A 57 -5.35 2.26 1.87
CA ARG A 57 -6.52 1.40 1.61
C ARG A 57 -7.58 1.50 2.69
N TYR A 58 -7.16 1.49 3.95
CA TYR A 58 -8.09 1.61 5.05
C TYR A 58 -8.86 2.93 4.97
N GLN A 59 -8.14 4.03 4.76
CA GLN A 59 -8.71 5.37 4.59
C GLN A 59 -9.73 5.42 3.44
N PHE A 60 -9.35 4.86 2.29
CA PHE A 60 -10.20 4.83 1.10
C PHE A 60 -11.51 4.07 1.33
N TYR A 61 -11.45 2.88 1.93
CA TYR A 61 -12.60 1.98 2.00
C TYR A 61 -13.45 2.15 3.27
N HIS A 62 -12.84 2.56 4.40
CA HIS A 62 -13.52 2.65 5.69
C HIS A 62 -13.99 4.05 6.00
N TRP A 63 -13.13 5.04 5.78
CA TRP A 63 -13.44 6.44 6.14
C TRP A 63 -13.88 7.25 4.92
N SER A 64 -13.76 6.70 3.72
CA SER A 64 -13.98 7.43 2.46
C SER A 64 -13.16 8.73 2.40
N ASP A 65 -12.03 8.76 3.10
CA ASP A 65 -11.11 9.88 3.12
C ASP A 65 -10.14 9.71 1.96
N PHE A 66 -10.56 10.22 0.80
CA PHE A 66 -9.82 10.05 -0.44
C PHE A 66 -8.53 10.86 -0.48
N ASP A 67 -8.48 12.00 0.20
CA ASP A 67 -7.30 12.87 0.24
C ASP A 67 -6.22 12.24 1.09
N THR A 68 -6.55 11.82 2.32
CA THR A 68 -5.59 11.14 3.19
C THR A 68 -5.16 9.80 2.59
N ALA A 69 -6.07 9.07 1.93
CA ALA A 69 -5.70 7.85 1.22
C ALA A 69 -4.69 8.11 0.09
N TYR A 70 -4.88 9.18 -0.69
CA TYR A 70 -3.97 9.57 -1.77
C TYR A 70 -2.56 9.85 -1.23
N ASP A 71 -2.46 10.61 -0.14
CA ASP A 71 -1.19 10.93 0.51
C ASP A 71 -0.44 9.68 0.96
N TRP A 72 -1.14 8.73 1.58
CA TRP A 72 -0.55 7.46 1.99
C TRP A 72 -0.06 6.62 0.82
N TYR A 73 -0.85 6.55 -0.26
CA TYR A 73 -0.41 5.88 -1.48
C TYR A 73 0.78 6.58 -2.13
N GLN A 74 0.84 7.91 -2.11
CA GLN A 74 1.97 8.66 -2.63
C GLN A 74 3.25 8.34 -1.88
N ARG A 75 3.22 8.33 -0.55
CA ARG A 75 4.38 7.98 0.30
C ARG A 75 4.87 6.56 0.02
N ALA A 76 3.97 5.59 -0.07
CA ALA A 76 4.33 4.20 -0.39
C ALA A 76 4.88 4.05 -1.82
N ALA A 77 4.30 4.76 -2.79
CA ALA A 77 4.73 4.72 -4.18
C ALA A 77 6.11 5.36 -4.40
N LEU A 78 6.42 6.44 -3.66
CA LEU A 78 7.75 7.09 -3.67
C LEU A 78 8.85 6.15 -3.19
N GLN A 79 8.52 5.21 -2.31
CA GLN A 79 9.43 4.16 -1.86
C GLN A 79 9.54 2.98 -2.84
N GLY A 80 8.84 3.05 -3.98
CA GLY A 80 8.85 1.99 -4.98
C GLY A 80 7.90 0.82 -4.70
N TYR A 81 6.91 0.98 -3.83
CA TYR A 81 5.95 -0.10 -3.58
C TYR A 81 4.94 -0.21 -4.73
N ALA A 82 5.07 -1.28 -5.54
CA ALA A 82 4.27 -1.49 -6.74
C ALA A 82 2.75 -1.45 -6.52
N PRO A 83 2.20 -2.06 -5.44
CA PRO A 83 0.77 -1.96 -5.15
C PRO A 83 0.26 -0.53 -4.95
N ALA A 84 1.09 0.36 -4.40
CA ALA A 84 0.75 1.77 -4.21
C ALA A 84 0.78 2.56 -5.52
N LYS A 85 1.77 2.31 -6.39
CA LYS A 85 1.79 2.89 -7.76
C LYS A 85 0.54 2.50 -8.54
N ARG A 86 0.14 1.23 -8.47
CA ARG A 86 -1.12 0.74 -9.06
C ARG A 86 -2.35 1.44 -8.46
N ALA A 87 -2.38 1.67 -7.14
CA ALA A 87 -3.49 2.38 -6.49
C ALA A 87 -3.59 3.84 -6.95
N LEU A 88 -2.46 4.55 -7.05
CA LEU A 88 -2.42 5.91 -7.61
C LEU A 88 -2.87 5.96 -9.07
N ALA A 89 -2.45 4.98 -9.89
CA ALA A 89 -2.93 4.89 -11.26
C ALA A 89 -4.46 4.77 -11.33
N LEU A 90 -5.06 3.96 -10.45
CA LEU A 90 -6.51 3.84 -10.37
C LEU A 90 -7.19 5.12 -9.89
N TYR A 91 -6.56 5.90 -9.00
CA TYR A 91 -7.03 7.23 -8.61
C TYR A 91 -7.16 8.14 -9.83
N HIS A 92 -6.10 8.25 -10.61
CA HIS A 92 -6.04 9.10 -11.80
C HIS A 92 -6.91 8.60 -12.95
N LEU A 93 -7.15 7.29 -13.08
CA LEU A 93 -8.09 6.76 -14.08
C LEU A 93 -9.55 7.02 -13.74
N ARG A 94 -9.88 7.14 -12.45
CA ARG A 94 -11.27 7.24 -11.97
C ARG A 94 -11.65 8.63 -11.50
N GLY A 95 -10.69 9.54 -11.35
CA GLY A 95 -10.93 10.84 -10.71
C GLY A 95 -11.36 10.70 -9.26
N ALA A 96 -10.78 9.73 -8.54
CA ALA A 96 -11.14 9.51 -7.13
C ALA A 96 -10.76 10.73 -6.28
N GLY A 97 -11.56 11.05 -5.26
CA GLY A 97 -11.39 12.27 -4.47
C GLY A 97 -11.71 13.57 -5.21
N GLY A 98 -12.35 13.51 -6.39
CA GLY A 98 -12.64 14.69 -7.20
C GLY A 98 -11.47 15.16 -8.06
N LEU A 99 -10.41 14.35 -8.19
CA LEU A 99 -9.30 14.62 -9.10
C LEU A 99 -9.75 14.61 -10.56
N GLU A 100 -9.13 15.46 -11.37
CA GLU A 100 -9.24 15.35 -12.83
C GLU A 100 -8.57 14.06 -13.29
N THR A 101 -9.20 13.36 -14.25
CA THR A 101 -8.63 12.12 -14.75
C THR A 101 -7.34 12.38 -15.53
N ASN A 102 -6.28 11.67 -15.20
CA ASN A 102 -5.00 11.75 -15.89
C ASN A 102 -4.54 10.38 -16.38
N ILE A 103 -4.96 10.04 -17.60
CA ILE A 103 -4.68 8.74 -18.21
C ILE A 103 -3.18 8.54 -18.45
N SER A 104 -2.47 9.58 -18.89
CA SER A 104 -1.03 9.52 -19.16
C SER A 104 -0.24 9.20 -17.90
N LEU A 105 -0.53 9.90 -16.78
CA LEU A 105 0.11 9.64 -15.50
C LEU A 105 -0.22 8.23 -15.00
N ALA A 106 -1.48 7.81 -15.08
CA ALA A 106 -1.87 6.46 -14.69
C ALA A 106 -1.15 5.38 -15.51
N PHE A 107 -0.98 5.59 -16.82
CA PHE A 107 -0.25 4.70 -17.70
C PHE A 107 1.21 4.53 -17.26
N THR A 108 1.91 5.64 -16.99
CA THR A 108 3.28 5.61 -16.48
C THR A 108 3.40 4.86 -15.15
N LEU A 109 2.47 5.11 -14.21
CA LEU A 109 2.45 4.43 -12.91
C LEU A 109 2.20 2.92 -13.06
N LEU A 110 1.34 2.51 -14.00
CA LEU A 110 1.08 1.09 -14.27
C LEU A 110 2.30 0.40 -14.89
N ILE A 111 3.03 1.04 -15.80
CA ILE A 111 4.30 0.52 -16.33
C ILE A 111 5.26 0.27 -15.18
N GLN A 112 5.52 1.27 -14.35
CA GLN A 112 6.46 1.15 -13.23
C GLN A 112 6.06 0.05 -12.23
N ALA A 113 4.77 -0.10 -11.94
CA ALA A 113 4.29 -1.17 -11.07
C ALA A 113 4.46 -2.54 -11.74
N SER A 114 4.19 -2.64 -13.04
CA SER A 114 4.33 -3.86 -13.81
C SER A 114 5.80 -4.32 -13.91
N GLU A 115 6.75 -3.41 -14.12
CA GLU A 115 8.19 -3.72 -14.13
C GLU A 115 8.68 -4.31 -12.79
N GLN A 116 7.99 -4.01 -11.69
CA GLN A 116 8.23 -4.58 -10.35
C GLN A 116 7.47 -5.90 -10.10
N GLY A 117 6.84 -6.48 -11.12
CA GLY A 117 6.15 -7.77 -11.04
C GLY A 117 4.68 -7.69 -10.60
N ASP A 118 4.07 -6.51 -10.55
CA ASP A 118 2.66 -6.38 -10.18
C ASP A 118 1.74 -6.88 -11.30
N ALA A 119 1.28 -8.13 -11.18
CA ALA A 119 0.41 -8.77 -12.17
C ALA A 119 -0.93 -8.03 -12.38
N LYS A 120 -1.46 -7.35 -11.34
CA LYS A 120 -2.68 -6.55 -11.48
C LYS A 120 -2.40 -5.27 -12.27
N ALA A 121 -1.22 -4.69 -12.12
CA ALA A 121 -0.81 -3.54 -12.92
C ALA A 121 -0.65 -3.92 -14.40
N TYR A 122 0.00 -5.05 -14.71
CA TYR A 122 0.06 -5.58 -16.08
C TYR A 122 -1.33 -5.73 -16.71
N PHE A 123 -2.27 -6.35 -15.97
CA PHE A 123 -3.63 -6.55 -16.47
C PHE A 123 -4.38 -5.22 -16.71
N LEU A 124 -4.18 -4.23 -15.85
CA LEU A 124 -4.76 -2.90 -16.02
C LEU A 124 -4.15 -2.17 -17.22
N LEU A 125 -2.84 -2.31 -17.43
CA LEU A 125 -2.11 -1.73 -18.56
C LEU A 125 -2.63 -2.29 -19.90
N ASP A 126 -2.75 -3.61 -20.02
CA ASP A 126 -3.29 -4.29 -21.21
C ASP A 126 -4.72 -3.83 -21.53
N LYS A 127 -5.56 -3.64 -20.51
CA LYS A 127 -6.91 -3.08 -20.69
C LYS A 127 -6.89 -1.64 -21.19
N LEU A 128 -5.96 -0.83 -20.69
CA LEU A 128 -5.85 0.58 -21.05
C LEU A 128 -5.37 0.75 -22.49
N ASP A 129 -4.38 -0.05 -22.92
CA ASP A 129 -3.89 -0.11 -24.31
C ASP A 129 -4.96 -0.57 -25.30
N LYS A 130 -5.74 -1.59 -24.94
CA LYS A 130 -6.85 -2.04 -25.78
C LYS A 130 -7.93 -0.95 -25.91
N LYS A 131 -8.22 -0.23 -24.82
CA LYS A 131 -9.22 0.85 -24.84
C LYS A 131 -8.75 2.02 -25.69
N SER A 132 -7.49 2.43 -25.60
CA SER A 132 -6.94 3.51 -26.44
C SER A 132 -6.94 3.12 -27.92
N ALA A 133 -6.57 1.87 -28.25
CA ALA A 133 -6.65 1.34 -29.61
C ALA A 133 -8.10 1.32 -30.16
N LEU A 134 -9.08 0.93 -29.34
CA LEU A 134 -10.50 0.91 -29.73
C LEU A 134 -11.07 2.31 -29.99
N VAL A 135 -10.65 3.33 -29.21
CA VAL A 135 -11.08 4.72 -29.45
C VAL A 135 -10.58 5.23 -30.80
N VAL A 136 -9.33 4.91 -31.17
CA VAL A 136 -8.77 5.29 -32.47
C VAL A 136 -9.54 4.62 -33.61
N LEU A 137 -9.92 3.35 -33.46
CA LEU A 137 -10.67 2.62 -34.50
C LEU A 137 -12.12 3.11 -34.65
N ASN A 138 -12.80 3.47 -33.56
CA ASN A 138 -14.18 3.97 -33.59
C ASN A 138 -14.30 5.46 -33.99
N SER A 139 -13.18 6.19 -34.05
CA SER A 139 -13.14 7.58 -34.55
C SER A 139 -12.91 7.68 -36.07
N ARG A 140 -12.77 6.55 -36.76
CA ARG A 140 -12.50 6.46 -38.21
C ARG A 140 -13.69 5.94 -39.04
N SER A 141 -14.89 5.93 -38.47
CA SER A 141 -16.16 5.62 -39.15
C SER A 141 -17.05 6.86 -39.19
#